data_AF-A0A3B9Y1X4-F1
#
_entry.id   AF-A0A3B9Y1X4-F1
#
_cell.length_a   1.000
_cell.length_b   1.000
_cell.length_c   1.000
_cell.angle_alpha   90.00
_cell.angle_beta   90.00
_cell.angle_gamma   90.00
#
_symmetry.space_group_name_H-M   'P 1'
#
loop_
_entity.id
_entity.type
_entity.pdbx_description
1 polymer ?
#
loop_
_entity_poly.entity_id
_entity_poly.type
_entity_poly.pdbx_seq_one_letter_code
_entity_poly.pdbx_strand_id
1 'polypeptide(L)'
;MSVVDSIQVQQGYPLAQRQATRIIELIDGSQFARSSGDLPASLPDMLSLPVGLLSSPTQAGYIDTLAVQVNKILMSAGDTSALHQHAQNVSNALVDLKGWLQQMRSYDVQILKATNLGDPAVLNAALLLKQSAGDAYTGRTIPPNEGPTSALNSAGANQAYIECQYLAALDIERV
;
A
#
# COMPACT_ATOMS: atom_id res chain seq x y z
N MET A 1 -8.70 12.51 -10.40
CA MET A 1 -7.65 13.53 -10.25
C MET A 1 -6.73 13.11 -9.12
N SER A 2 -5.45 12.91 -9.43
CA SER A 2 -4.36 12.48 -8.55
C SER A 2 -3.55 13.68 -8.03
N VAL A 3 -2.59 13.43 -7.13
CA VAL A 3 -1.71 14.50 -6.60
C VAL A 3 -0.96 15.23 -7.72
N VAL A 4 -0.41 14.49 -8.69
CA VAL A 4 0.28 15.10 -9.84
C VAL A 4 -0.64 15.98 -10.68
N ASP A 5 -1.88 15.53 -10.94
CA ASP A 5 -2.85 16.31 -11.71
C ASP A 5 -3.17 17.64 -10.96
N SER A 6 -3.26 17.58 -9.63
CA SER A 6 -3.49 18.76 -8.78
C SER A 6 -2.30 19.73 -8.73
N ILE A 7 -1.05 19.23 -8.82
CA ILE A 7 0.14 20.10 -8.88
C ILE A 7 0.20 20.80 -10.25
N GLN A 8 -0.10 20.09 -11.33
CA GLN A 8 -0.02 20.65 -12.68
C GLN A 8 -1.04 21.79 -12.91
N VAL A 9 -2.17 21.78 -12.20
CA VAL A 9 -3.04 22.94 -12.08
C VAL A 9 -2.48 23.82 -10.98
N GLN A 10 -1.73 24.90 -11.28
CA GLN A 10 -1.03 25.70 -10.25
C GLN A 10 -1.90 26.18 -9.06
N GLN A 11 -3.20 26.42 -9.26
CA GLN A 11 -4.14 26.75 -8.18
C GLN A 11 -4.55 25.55 -7.30
N GLY A 12 -4.16 24.35 -7.70
CA GLY A 12 -4.46 23.06 -7.08
C GLY A 12 -3.49 22.65 -5.98
N TYR A 13 -2.49 23.47 -5.63
CA TYR A 13 -1.54 23.17 -4.56
C TYR A 13 -2.20 22.86 -3.20
N PRO A 14 -3.21 23.61 -2.73
CA PRO A 14 -3.91 23.25 -1.51
C PRO A 14 -4.63 21.91 -1.61
N LEU A 15 -5.09 21.54 -2.81
CA LEU A 15 -5.73 20.24 -3.03
C LEU A 15 -4.70 19.11 -3.07
N ALA A 16 -3.56 19.31 -3.72
CA ALA A 16 -2.44 18.37 -3.72
C ALA A 16 -1.99 18.06 -2.28
N GLN A 17 -1.83 19.08 -1.44
CA GLN A 17 -1.50 18.91 -0.02
C GLN A 17 -2.56 18.11 0.73
N ARG A 18 -3.85 18.43 0.57
CA ARG A 18 -4.94 17.66 1.20
C ARG A 18 -4.96 16.21 0.76
N GLN A 19 -4.71 15.94 -0.53
CA GLN A 19 -4.65 14.58 -1.06
C GLN A 19 -3.47 13.81 -0.46
N ALA A 20 -2.29 14.40 -0.45
CA ALA A 20 -1.09 13.82 0.16
C ALA A 20 -1.29 13.57 1.66
N THR A 21 -1.79 14.54 2.43
CA THR A 21 -2.09 14.34 3.86
C THR A 21 -3.01 13.14 4.10
N ARG A 22 -4.05 12.96 3.27
CA ARG A 22 -4.95 11.78 3.40
C ARG A 22 -4.25 10.47 3.06
N ILE A 23 -3.37 10.46 2.05
CA ILE A 23 -2.62 9.27 1.65
C ILE A 23 -1.73 8.82 2.81
N ILE A 24 -0.94 9.73 3.39
CA ILE A 24 -0.08 9.36 4.51
C ILE A 24 -0.86 8.90 5.74
N GLU A 25 -2.00 9.54 6.05
CA GLU A 25 -2.88 9.11 7.15
C GLU A 25 -3.53 7.75 6.89
N LEU A 26 -3.88 7.41 5.64
CA LEU A 26 -4.36 6.07 5.27
C LEU A 26 -3.26 5.01 5.45
N ILE A 27 -2.03 5.34 5.07
CA ILE A 27 -0.91 4.41 5.14
C ILE A 27 -0.50 4.16 6.60
N ASP A 28 -0.33 5.21 7.39
CA ASP A 28 0.26 5.14 8.74
C ASP A 28 -0.78 5.11 9.87
N GLY A 29 -2.01 5.57 9.63
CA GLY A 29 -2.95 5.97 10.67
C GLY A 29 -2.64 7.39 11.18
N SER A 30 -3.67 8.15 11.54
CA SER A 30 -3.56 9.59 11.81
C SER A 30 -2.58 9.92 12.94
N GLN A 31 -2.62 9.16 14.04
CA GLN A 31 -1.73 9.40 15.19
C GLN A 31 -0.26 9.13 14.84
N PHE A 32 0.01 8.01 14.17
CA PHE A 32 1.39 7.65 13.82
C PHE A 32 1.95 8.55 12.73
N ALA A 33 1.17 8.89 11.70
CA ALA A 33 1.55 9.85 10.66
C ALA A 33 2.03 11.18 11.25
N ARG A 34 1.37 11.62 12.34
CA ARG A 34 1.74 12.83 13.08
C ARG A 34 3.02 12.65 13.90
N SER A 35 3.11 11.57 14.68
CA SER A 35 4.23 11.35 15.59
C SER A 35 5.52 10.91 14.88
N SER A 36 5.43 10.33 13.68
CA SER A 36 6.58 9.88 12.89
C SER A 36 7.42 11.03 12.34
N GLY A 37 6.85 12.24 12.29
CA GLY A 37 7.47 13.41 11.68
C GLY A 37 7.34 13.43 10.16
N ASP A 38 6.60 12.51 9.57
CA ASP A 38 6.37 12.44 8.14
C ASP A 38 5.28 13.39 7.65
N LEU A 39 4.23 13.59 8.45
CA LEU A 39 3.25 14.66 8.25
C LEU A 39 3.70 15.95 8.96
N PRO A 40 3.91 17.08 8.24
CA PRO A 40 4.25 18.36 8.86
C PRO A 40 3.24 18.81 9.93
N ALA A 41 3.73 19.25 11.09
CA ALA A 41 2.90 19.65 12.23
C ALA A 41 1.94 20.82 11.94
N SER A 42 2.25 21.65 10.94
CA SER A 42 1.42 22.79 10.52
C SER A 42 0.19 22.38 9.70
N LEU A 43 0.17 21.18 9.13
CA LEU A 43 -0.96 20.70 8.36
C LEU A 43 -1.99 20.03 9.28
N PRO A 44 -3.28 20.35 9.20
CA PRO A 44 -4.30 19.71 10.03
C PRO A 44 -4.51 18.26 9.59
N ASP A 45 -5.01 17.42 10.50
CA ASP A 45 -5.45 16.07 10.16
C ASP A 45 -6.60 16.15 9.14
N MET A 46 -6.58 15.27 8.14
CA MET A 46 -7.66 15.19 7.13
C MET A 46 -8.58 13.99 7.36
N LEU A 47 -8.09 12.98 8.09
CA LEU A 47 -8.76 11.76 8.46
C LEU A 47 -8.58 11.48 9.95
N SER A 48 -9.48 10.67 10.51
CA SER A 48 -9.35 10.14 11.87
C SER A 48 -9.32 8.62 11.80
N LEU A 49 -8.11 8.07 11.61
CA LEU A 49 -7.86 6.64 11.46
C LEU A 49 -6.94 6.17 12.59
N PRO A 50 -7.40 5.29 13.50
CA PRO A 50 -6.55 4.78 14.58
C PRO A 50 -5.52 3.77 14.08
N VAL A 51 -5.77 3.11 12.94
CA VAL A 51 -4.93 2.06 12.37
C VAL A 51 -4.72 2.34 10.89
N GLY A 52 -3.46 2.33 10.45
CA GLY A 52 -3.07 2.45 9.04
C GLY A 52 -3.05 1.12 8.31
N LEU A 53 -2.82 1.19 7.00
CA LEU A 53 -2.52 0.00 6.19
C LEU A 53 -1.21 -0.67 6.65
N LEU A 54 -0.21 0.14 7.00
CA LEU A 54 1.06 -0.28 7.57
C LEU A 54 1.02 -0.21 9.10
N SER A 55 1.83 -1.05 9.73
CA SER A 55 1.99 -1.05 11.17
C SER A 55 2.76 0.18 11.65
N SER A 56 2.34 0.71 12.80
CA SER A 56 3.15 1.60 13.61
C SER A 56 3.94 0.79 14.66
N PRO A 57 4.92 1.37 15.37
CA PRO A 57 5.70 0.67 16.39
C PRO A 57 4.87 -0.01 17.50
N THR A 58 3.68 0.50 17.78
CA THR A 58 2.81 0.04 18.88
C THR A 58 1.50 -0.57 18.42
N GLN A 59 1.16 -0.49 17.13
CA GLN A 59 -0.12 -0.93 16.59
C GLN A 59 0.09 -1.64 15.25
N ALA A 60 -0.32 -2.91 15.19
CA ALA A 60 -0.33 -3.66 13.93
C ALA A 60 -1.30 -3.01 12.94
N GLY A 61 -0.84 -2.84 11.70
CA GLY A 61 -1.62 -2.35 10.57
C GLY A 61 -2.43 -3.48 9.92
N TYR A 62 -3.30 -3.11 8.98
CA TYR A 62 -4.17 -4.07 8.30
C TYR A 62 -3.38 -5.14 7.53
N ILE A 63 -2.31 -4.77 6.83
CA ILE A 63 -1.55 -5.73 6.01
C ILE A 63 -0.83 -6.76 6.86
N ASP A 64 -0.15 -6.32 7.93
CA ASP A 64 0.55 -7.24 8.82
C ASP A 64 -0.44 -8.13 9.57
N THR A 65 -1.62 -7.62 9.93
CA THR A 65 -2.69 -8.42 10.52
C THR A 65 -3.19 -9.51 9.57
N LEU A 66 -3.40 -9.19 8.30
CA LEU A 66 -3.79 -10.15 7.26
C LEU A 66 -2.68 -11.19 7.04
N ALA A 67 -1.42 -10.76 6.94
CA ALA A 67 -0.28 -11.65 6.76
C ALA A 67 -0.17 -12.69 7.88
N VAL A 68 -0.44 -12.30 9.13
CA VAL A 68 -0.50 -13.25 10.25
C VAL A 68 -1.59 -14.31 10.06
N GLN A 69 -2.77 -13.96 9.57
CA GLN A 69 -3.83 -14.95 9.34
C GLN A 69 -3.49 -15.89 8.17
N VAL A 70 -2.95 -15.35 7.08
CA VAL A 70 -2.50 -16.15 5.93
C VAL A 70 -1.41 -17.13 6.36
N ASN A 71 -0.48 -16.70 7.21
CA ASN A 71 0.56 -17.57 7.75
C ASN A 71 -0.01 -18.71 8.62
N LYS A 72 -1.07 -18.46 9.40
CA LYS A 72 -1.75 -19.54 10.13
C LYS A 72 -2.35 -20.58 9.19
N ILE A 73 -2.95 -20.14 8.08
CA ILE A 73 -3.50 -21.03 7.05
C ILE A 73 -2.38 -21.85 6.41
N LEU A 74 -1.24 -21.23 6.07
CA LEU A 74 -0.05 -21.94 5.59
C LEU A 74 0.41 -23.02 6.58
N MET A 75 0.44 -22.71 7.87
CA MET A 75 0.86 -23.66 8.90
C MET A 75 -0.15 -24.79 9.14
N SER A 76 -1.43 -24.58 8.86
CA SER A 76 -2.50 -25.57 9.06
C SER A 76 -2.90 -26.31 7.78
N ALA A 77 -2.24 -26.06 6.65
CA ALA A 77 -2.68 -26.56 5.35
C ALA A 77 -2.41 -28.06 5.09
N GLY A 78 -1.68 -28.72 5.98
CA GLY A 78 -1.35 -30.14 5.85
C GLY A 78 -0.64 -30.44 4.52
N ASP A 79 -1.06 -31.50 3.84
CA ASP A 79 -0.52 -31.88 2.51
C ASP A 79 -1.29 -31.26 1.34
N THR A 80 -2.18 -30.29 1.58
CA THR A 80 -3.01 -29.68 0.53
C THR A 80 -2.20 -28.71 -0.31
N SER A 81 -1.60 -29.20 -1.40
CA SER A 81 -0.76 -28.40 -2.31
C SER A 81 -1.46 -27.14 -2.84
N ALA A 82 -2.76 -27.22 -3.12
CA ALA A 82 -3.55 -26.06 -3.57
C ALA A 82 -3.68 -24.99 -2.47
N LEU A 83 -3.94 -25.40 -1.22
CA LEU A 83 -4.07 -24.49 -0.09
C LEU A 83 -2.74 -23.80 0.20
N HIS A 84 -1.63 -24.55 0.18
CA HIS A 84 -0.29 -23.99 0.27
C HIS A 84 -0.01 -22.98 -0.86
N GLN A 85 -0.33 -23.33 -2.11
CA GLN A 85 -0.05 -22.46 -3.25
C GLN A 85 -0.81 -21.14 -3.16
N HIS A 86 -2.13 -21.16 -2.92
CA HIS A 86 -2.93 -19.94 -2.83
C HIS A 86 -2.53 -19.09 -1.63
N ALA A 87 -2.28 -19.70 -0.46
CA ALA A 87 -1.85 -18.95 0.71
C ALA A 87 -0.46 -18.32 0.52
N GLN A 88 0.46 -19.01 -0.17
CA GLN A 88 1.76 -18.44 -0.54
C GLN A 88 1.61 -17.28 -1.53
N ASN A 89 0.70 -17.39 -2.51
CA ASN A 89 0.43 -16.32 -3.46
C ASN A 89 -0.11 -15.07 -2.75
N VAL A 90 -1.05 -15.24 -1.81
CA VAL A 90 -1.54 -14.14 -0.97
C VAL A 90 -0.39 -13.54 -0.15
N SER A 91 0.45 -14.37 0.46
CA SER A 91 1.60 -13.90 1.24
C SER A 91 2.55 -13.04 0.40
N ASN A 92 2.88 -13.47 -0.83
CA ASN A 92 3.72 -12.70 -1.74
C ASN A 92 3.07 -11.36 -2.10
N ALA A 93 1.78 -11.36 -2.43
CA ALA A 93 1.05 -10.14 -2.74
C ALA A 93 0.99 -9.15 -1.55
N LEU A 94 0.84 -9.64 -0.32
CA LEU A 94 0.88 -8.80 0.88
C LEU A 94 2.28 -8.19 1.13
N VAL A 95 3.35 -8.93 0.84
CA VAL A 95 4.73 -8.41 0.89
C VAL A 95 4.92 -7.29 -0.15
N ASP A 96 4.47 -7.52 -1.38
CA ASP A 96 4.57 -6.56 -2.48
C ASP A 96 3.79 -5.27 -2.16
N LEU A 97 2.54 -5.43 -1.68
CA LEU A 97 1.69 -4.33 -1.19
C LEU A 97 2.39 -3.49 -0.13
N LYS A 98 3.02 -4.15 0.86
CA LYS A 98 3.76 -3.45 1.90
C LYS A 98 4.91 -2.63 1.31
N GLY A 99 5.66 -3.19 0.38
CA GLY A 99 6.73 -2.50 -0.33
C GLY A 99 6.24 -1.27 -1.10
N TRP A 100 5.17 -1.39 -1.88
CA TRP A 100 4.63 -0.24 -2.62
C TRP A 100 4.04 0.82 -1.71
N LEU A 101 3.40 0.47 -0.60
CA LEU A 101 2.92 1.43 0.40
C LEU A 101 4.06 2.20 1.06
N GLN A 102 5.19 1.53 1.34
CA GLN A 102 6.39 2.20 1.85
C GLN A 102 6.99 3.17 0.82
N GLN A 103 6.99 2.79 -0.47
CA GLN A 103 7.41 3.69 -1.56
C GLN A 103 6.48 4.89 -1.70
N MET A 104 5.16 4.65 -1.72
CA MET A 104 4.14 5.71 -1.75
C MET A 104 4.36 6.69 -0.60
N ARG A 105 4.50 6.20 0.63
CA ARG A 105 4.81 7.00 1.81
C ARG A 105 6.06 7.87 1.62
N SER A 106 7.15 7.30 1.09
CA SER A 106 8.39 8.04 0.84
C SER A 106 8.19 9.18 -0.17
N TYR A 107 7.49 8.94 -1.27
CA TYR A 107 7.19 9.99 -2.25
C TYR A 107 6.24 11.05 -1.70
N ASP A 108 5.25 10.63 -0.94
CA ASP A 108 4.25 11.53 -0.34
C ASP A 108 4.88 12.46 0.71
N VAL A 109 5.83 11.94 1.51
CA VAL A 109 6.66 12.75 2.41
C VAL A 109 7.47 13.81 1.67
N GLN A 110 8.07 13.46 0.53
CA GLN A 110 8.81 14.43 -0.30
C GLN A 110 7.89 15.54 -0.80
N ILE A 111 6.65 15.21 -1.18
CA ILE A 111 5.65 16.19 -1.64
C ILE A 111 5.20 17.09 -0.48
N LEU A 112 4.88 16.53 0.68
CA LEU A 112 4.37 17.28 1.84
C LEU A 112 5.42 18.21 2.46
N LYS A 113 6.70 17.81 2.42
CA LYS A 113 7.81 18.60 2.99
C LYS A 113 8.43 19.57 1.97
N ALA A 114 7.99 19.56 0.72
CA ALA A 114 8.49 20.48 -0.30
C ALA A 114 8.11 21.93 -0.01
N THR A 115 9.07 22.84 -0.20
CA THR A 115 8.81 24.29 -0.14
C THR A 115 8.20 24.83 -1.42
N ASN A 116 8.42 24.15 -2.56
CA ASN A 116 7.87 24.50 -3.86
C ASN A 116 7.33 23.25 -4.57
N LEU A 117 6.01 23.15 -4.70
CA LEU A 117 5.36 22.01 -5.38
C LEU A 117 5.61 21.99 -6.90
N GLY A 118 6.01 23.11 -7.50
CA GLY A 118 6.37 23.19 -8.91
C GLY A 118 7.77 22.67 -9.24
N ASP A 119 8.55 22.24 -8.24
CA ASP A 119 9.88 21.66 -8.45
C ASP A 119 9.77 20.36 -9.28
N PRO A 120 10.58 20.18 -10.35
CA PRO A 120 10.62 18.95 -11.13
C PRO A 120 10.80 17.67 -10.29
N ALA A 121 11.56 17.73 -9.19
CA ALA A 121 11.74 16.59 -8.29
C ALA A 121 10.44 16.21 -7.58
N VAL A 122 9.64 17.20 -7.16
CA VAL A 122 8.34 16.99 -6.51
C VAL A 122 7.31 16.47 -7.50
N LEU A 123 7.31 16.99 -8.73
CA LEU A 123 6.51 16.46 -9.83
C LEU A 123 6.85 15.00 -10.13
N ASN A 124 8.13 14.65 -10.15
CA ASN A 124 8.57 13.27 -10.32
C ASN A 124 8.12 12.39 -9.14
N ALA A 125 8.21 12.86 -7.90
CA ALA A 125 7.68 12.15 -6.74
C ALA A 125 6.16 11.91 -6.85
N ALA A 126 5.40 12.90 -7.31
CA ALA A 126 3.95 12.77 -7.51
C ALA A 126 3.58 11.78 -8.64
N LEU A 127 4.40 11.71 -9.70
CA LEU A 127 4.27 10.71 -10.76
C LEU A 127 4.57 9.30 -10.23
N LEU A 128 5.65 9.14 -9.47
CA LEU A 128 6.02 7.86 -8.88
C LEU A 128 4.99 7.41 -7.83
N LEU A 129 4.43 8.33 -7.05
CA LEU A 129 3.32 8.06 -6.14
C LEU A 129 2.10 7.50 -6.90
N LYS A 130 1.73 8.11 -8.03
CA LYS A 130 0.64 7.64 -8.90
C LYS A 130 0.94 6.25 -9.48
N GLN A 131 2.18 6.01 -9.89
CA GLN A 131 2.61 4.71 -10.40
C GLN A 131 2.56 3.64 -9.31
N SER A 132 3.16 3.89 -8.14
CA SER A 132 3.13 2.95 -7.01
C SER A 132 1.72 2.65 -6.53
N ALA A 133 0.79 3.61 -6.59
CA ALA A 133 -0.62 3.34 -6.31
C ALA A 133 -1.27 2.42 -7.37
N GLY A 134 -0.92 2.60 -8.65
CA GLY A 134 -1.31 1.69 -9.73
C GLY A 134 -0.78 0.28 -9.51
N ASP A 135 0.54 0.16 -9.28
CA ASP A 135 1.21 -1.11 -9.02
C ASP A 135 0.66 -1.79 -7.76
N ALA A 136 0.40 -1.04 -6.69
CA ALA A 136 -0.23 -1.60 -5.49
C ALA A 136 -1.63 -2.14 -5.75
N TYR A 137 -2.42 -1.49 -6.60
CA TYR A 137 -3.77 -1.96 -6.91
C TYR A 137 -3.75 -3.17 -7.84
N THR A 138 -3.10 -3.06 -9.00
CA THR A 138 -3.16 -4.09 -10.06
C THR A 138 -2.07 -5.13 -9.97
N GLY A 139 -0.90 -4.76 -9.44
CA GLY A 139 0.35 -5.49 -9.61
C GLY A 139 1.17 -4.93 -10.77
N ARG A 140 2.43 -5.37 -10.85
CA ARG A 140 3.38 -4.98 -11.90
C ARG A 140 3.56 -6.12 -12.90
N THR A 141 3.45 -5.80 -14.18
CA THR A 141 3.86 -6.70 -15.26
C THR A 141 5.38 -6.77 -15.34
N ILE A 142 5.93 -7.96 -15.16
CA ILE A 142 7.36 -8.23 -15.31
C ILE A 142 7.56 -9.01 -16.61
N PRO A 143 8.21 -8.43 -17.66
CA PRO A 143 8.47 -9.14 -18.90
C PRO A 143 9.18 -10.49 -18.67
N PRO A 144 8.86 -11.53 -19.44
CA PRO A 144 8.02 -11.54 -20.65
C PRO A 144 6.52 -11.71 -20.38
N ASN A 145 6.06 -11.62 -19.13
CA ASN A 145 4.66 -11.88 -18.80
C ASN A 145 3.75 -10.77 -19.37
N GLU A 146 2.51 -11.14 -19.69
CA GLU A 146 1.48 -10.21 -20.17
C GLU A 146 0.71 -9.54 -19.03
N GLY A 147 0.92 -10.00 -17.79
CA GLY A 147 0.30 -9.45 -16.59
C GLY A 147 1.04 -9.77 -15.30
N PRO A 148 0.58 -9.22 -14.17
CA PRO A 148 0.99 -9.61 -12.83
C PRO A 148 0.97 -11.12 -12.62
N THR A 149 1.94 -11.62 -11.87
CA THR A 149 2.06 -13.04 -11.51
C THR A 149 2.26 -13.18 -10.00
N SER A 150 2.23 -14.40 -9.46
CA SER A 150 2.48 -14.64 -8.03
C SER A 150 3.95 -14.49 -7.61
N ALA A 151 4.84 -14.12 -8.54
CA ALA A 151 6.22 -13.78 -8.23
C ALA A 151 6.30 -12.52 -7.36
N LEU A 152 7.29 -12.48 -6.46
CA LEU A 152 7.58 -11.29 -5.66
C LEU A 152 7.84 -10.07 -6.55
N ASN A 153 7.36 -8.92 -6.09
CA ASN A 153 7.31 -7.62 -6.74
C ASN A 153 6.43 -7.57 -8.01
N SER A 154 5.48 -8.50 -8.15
CA SER A 154 4.57 -8.57 -9.30
C SER A 154 3.10 -8.52 -8.91
N ALA A 155 2.72 -8.96 -7.70
CA ALA A 155 1.32 -9.18 -7.34
C ALA A 155 0.70 -8.01 -6.56
N GLY A 156 -0.39 -7.43 -7.06
CA GLY A 156 -1.13 -6.34 -6.41
C GLY A 156 -2.30 -6.80 -5.51
N ALA A 157 -3.01 -5.82 -4.95
CA ALA A 157 -4.21 -6.05 -4.13
C ALA A 157 -5.29 -6.85 -4.86
N ASN A 158 -5.49 -6.58 -6.15
CA ASN A 158 -6.45 -7.34 -6.96
C ASN A 158 -6.09 -8.83 -7.03
N GLN A 159 -4.80 -9.15 -7.17
CA GLN A 159 -4.35 -10.53 -7.18
C GLN A 159 -4.48 -11.17 -5.80
N ALA A 160 -4.11 -10.46 -4.73
CA ALA A 160 -4.35 -10.94 -3.36
C ALA A 160 -5.83 -11.27 -3.11
N TYR A 161 -6.74 -10.40 -3.57
CA TYR A 161 -8.18 -10.60 -3.46
C TYR A 161 -8.67 -11.85 -4.21
N ILE A 162 -8.17 -12.10 -5.42
CA ILE A 162 -8.50 -13.30 -6.21
C ILE A 162 -8.00 -14.56 -5.50
N GLU A 163 -6.75 -14.56 -5.06
CA GLU A 163 -6.14 -15.71 -4.36
C GLU A 163 -6.84 -16.00 -3.02
N CYS A 164 -7.26 -14.97 -2.29
CA CYS A 164 -8.08 -15.13 -1.08
C CYS A 164 -9.45 -15.78 -1.36
N GLN A 165 -10.08 -15.50 -2.51
CA GLN A 165 -11.34 -16.15 -2.88
C GLN A 165 -11.13 -17.64 -3.16
N TYR A 166 -10.06 -18.01 -3.86
CA TYR A 166 -9.70 -19.41 -4.04
C TYR A 166 -9.40 -20.09 -2.71
N LEU A 167 -8.67 -19.42 -1.82
CA LEU A 167 -8.36 -19.93 -0.49
C LEU A 167 -9.63 -20.20 0.33
N ALA A 168 -10.59 -19.28 0.30
CA ALA A 168 -11.86 -19.40 1.03
C ALA A 168 -12.77 -20.54 0.51
N ALA A 169 -12.53 -21.02 -0.72
CA ALA A 169 -13.27 -22.13 -1.31
C ALA A 169 -12.67 -23.51 -0.95
N LEU A 170 -11.50 -23.55 -0.32
CA LEU A 170 -10.83 -24.78 0.08
C LEU A 170 -11.15 -25.16 1.52
N ASP A 171 -11.30 -26.45 1.78
CA ASP A 171 -11.43 -26.98 3.13
C ASP A 171 -10.12 -26.76 3.89
N ILE A 172 -10.22 -26.17 5.07
CA ILE A 172 -9.10 -26.04 6.01
C ILE A 172 -9.31 -27.10 7.09
N GLU A 173 -8.39 -28.06 7.19
CA GLU A 173 -8.38 -28.98 8.33
C GLU A 173 -8.27 -28.13 9.61
N ARG A 174 -9.12 -28.41 10.61
CA ARG A 174 -9.30 -27.57 11.81
C ARG A 174 -7.96 -27.06 12.36
N VAL A 175 -7.85 -25.73 12.49
CA VAL A 175 -6.79 -25.03 13.24
C VAL A 175 -6.86 -25.37 14.72
#